data_AF-A0A951WJL7-F1
#
_entry.id   AF-A0A951WJL7-F1
#
_cell.length_a   1.000
_cell.length_b   1.000
_cell.length_c   1.000
_cell.angle_alpha   90.00
_cell.angle_beta   90.00
_cell.angle_gamma   90.00
#
_symmetry.space_group_name_H-M   'P 1'
#
loop_
_entity.id
_entity.type
_entity.pdbx_description
1 polymer ?
#
loop_
_entity_poly.entity_id
_entity_poly.type
_entity_poly.pdbx_seq_one_letter_code
_entity_poly.pdbx_strand_id
1 'polypeptide(L)'
;MAKHLKILLCLLVLGLNSYTCLASDTETDSEGNEGVSSFETAKKYLRDDVYPQNQSTIYCNCPYNKVEVKRDYESEKQAAIEKHLLYNWDSMEGFTFPTYEEWSKQPKRYTLEPDLKACGYEPKGSGVRARRVEWEHAFPASHLGQKISAWHEGHDSCVTSYREVRVCERLSSGKIECSTKVYEPKAYKGRSCASKVSPQFRRMESDLHNLYPSVGEANGYRSNLPYGIVPGEPREFGKCDFEIANGVAEPTEAVRGELARTYFYLQNSYPSFVTIEPSMMKMLRSWDNSDPVDEWECKRNQLIKTIQGNSNPFVDEACMNAGIFSSDGQDL
;
A
#
# COMPACT_ATOMS: atom_id res chain seq x y z
N MET A 1 -36.46 2.84 -12.74
CA MET A 1 -37.23 3.79 -11.91
C MET A 1 -37.86 3.04 -10.75
N ALA A 2 -37.15 2.91 -9.62
CA ALA A 2 -37.72 2.44 -8.37
C ALA A 2 -37.21 3.38 -7.27
N LYS A 3 -38.17 3.91 -6.51
CA LYS A 3 -38.03 5.08 -5.64
C LYS A 3 -37.44 4.68 -4.29
N HIS A 4 -36.43 5.42 -3.83
CA HIS A 4 -35.91 5.34 -2.47
C HIS A 4 -36.97 5.80 -1.45
N LEU A 5 -37.33 4.93 -0.51
CA LEU A 5 -38.11 5.28 0.68
C LEU A 5 -37.13 5.56 1.82
N LYS A 6 -36.91 6.84 2.12
CA LYS A 6 -36.19 7.26 3.34
C LYS A 6 -37.17 7.17 4.52
N ILE A 7 -36.94 6.25 5.46
CA ILE A 7 -37.68 6.22 6.73
C ILE A 7 -36.97 7.21 7.68
N LEU A 8 -37.63 8.33 7.96
CA LEU A 8 -37.18 9.37 8.88
C LEU A 8 -37.79 9.08 10.25
N LEU A 9 -37.01 8.64 11.23
CA LEU A 9 -37.48 8.47 12.61
C LEU A 9 -37.19 9.75 13.41
N CYS A 10 -38.08 10.74 13.33
CA CYS A 10 -38.09 11.90 14.24
C CYS A 10 -38.89 11.53 15.50
N LEU A 11 -38.22 11.42 16.65
CA LEU A 11 -38.92 11.32 17.95
C LEU A 11 -39.58 12.68 18.27
N LEU A 12 -40.90 12.69 18.39
CA LEU A 12 -41.69 13.84 18.81
C LEU A 12 -41.53 14.06 20.33
N VAL A 13 -40.69 15.02 20.71
CA VAL A 13 -40.77 15.65 22.05
C VAL A 13 -41.47 17.00 21.87
N LEU A 14 -42.68 17.10 22.40
CA LEU A 14 -43.46 18.34 22.41
C LEU A 14 -42.81 19.34 23.38
N GLY A 15 -42.08 20.32 22.85
CA GLY A 15 -41.66 21.48 23.64
C GLY A 15 -40.41 22.17 23.13
N LEU A 16 -40.61 23.35 22.52
CA LEU A 16 -39.64 24.41 22.20
C LEU A 16 -38.65 24.14 21.04
N ASN A 17 -38.68 25.08 20.09
CA ASN A 17 -37.94 25.16 18.84
C ASN A 17 -36.43 24.95 18.99
N SER A 18 -35.96 23.77 18.58
CA SER A 18 -34.60 23.52 18.07
C SER A 18 -34.62 22.16 17.36
N TYR A 19 -34.68 22.15 16.03
CA TYR A 19 -34.56 20.92 15.26
C TYR A 19 -33.08 20.58 15.12
N THR A 20 -32.55 19.69 15.97
CA THR A 20 -31.29 19.00 15.69
C THR A 20 -31.60 17.66 15.05
N CYS A 21 -31.50 17.61 13.72
CA CYS A 21 -31.38 16.33 13.01
C CYS A 21 -29.98 15.77 13.28
N LEU A 22 -29.87 14.77 14.15
CA LEU A 22 -28.70 13.90 14.17
C LEU A 22 -28.82 12.95 12.99
N ALA A 23 -28.12 13.25 11.89
CA ALA A 23 -27.82 12.23 10.89
C ALA A 23 -26.79 11.29 11.50
N SER A 24 -27.20 10.07 11.84
CA SER A 24 -26.24 8.99 12.06
C SER A 24 -25.85 8.45 10.69
N ASP A 25 -24.71 8.90 10.18
CA ASP A 25 -24.05 8.27 9.04
C ASP A 25 -23.42 6.95 9.53
N THR A 26 -24.23 5.91 9.66
CA THR A 26 -23.74 4.54 9.75
C THR A 26 -24.11 3.83 8.45
N GLU A 27 -23.46 4.23 7.36
CA GLU A 27 -23.23 3.30 6.26
C GLU A 27 -22.31 2.21 6.82
N THR A 28 -22.90 1.04 7.12
CA THR A 28 -22.14 -0.15 7.50
C THR A 28 -21.43 -0.65 6.27
N ASP A 29 -20.18 -0.22 6.06
CA ASP A 29 -19.25 -0.89 5.15
C ASP A 29 -19.23 -2.39 5.54
N SER A 30 -19.58 -3.27 4.61
CA SER A 30 -19.63 -4.72 4.83
C SER A 30 -18.22 -5.31 4.99
N GLU A 31 -18.01 -6.16 6.00
CA GLU A 31 -16.96 -7.21 6.12
C GLU A 31 -15.59 -6.96 5.43
N GLY A 32 -15.06 -5.73 5.46
CA GLY A 32 -13.69 -5.42 5.05
C GLY A 32 -12.69 -5.74 6.16
N ASN A 33 -11.41 -5.41 5.98
CA ASN A 33 -10.35 -5.59 6.98
C ASN A 33 -10.79 -5.25 8.43
N GLU A 34 -10.84 -6.29 9.28
CA GLU A 34 -11.34 -6.23 10.66
C GLU A 34 -10.23 -6.05 11.70
N GLY A 35 -9.03 -6.58 11.42
CA GLY A 35 -7.96 -6.73 12.41
C GLY A 35 -6.71 -5.87 12.19
N VAL A 36 -6.38 -5.51 10.95
CA VAL A 36 -5.12 -4.82 10.63
C VAL A 36 -5.35 -3.31 10.57
N SER A 37 -4.68 -2.56 11.45
CA SER A 37 -4.95 -1.12 11.65
C SER A 37 -3.87 -0.18 11.13
N SER A 38 -2.76 -0.70 10.60
CA SER A 38 -1.69 0.12 10.02
C SER A 38 -1.00 -0.57 8.85
N PHE A 39 -0.63 0.24 7.84
CA PHE A 39 0.08 -0.26 6.66
C PHE A 39 1.42 -0.92 7.00
N GLU A 40 2.14 -0.41 8.02
CA GLU A 40 3.39 -1.02 8.47
C GLU A 40 3.18 -2.40 9.11
N THR A 41 2.08 -2.59 9.84
CA THR A 41 1.70 -3.90 10.39
C THR A 41 1.31 -4.86 9.27
N ALA A 42 0.51 -4.40 8.30
CA ALA A 42 0.13 -5.19 7.12
C ALA A 42 1.35 -5.75 6.39
N LYS A 43 2.34 -4.90 6.09
CA LYS A 43 3.58 -5.31 5.43
C LYS A 43 4.38 -6.36 6.22
N LYS A 44 4.30 -6.34 7.56
CA LYS A 44 4.97 -7.34 8.40
C LYS A 44 4.26 -8.69 8.29
N TYR A 45 2.93 -8.72 8.42
CA TYR A 45 2.15 -9.95 8.28
C TYR A 45 2.32 -10.59 6.90
N LEU A 46 2.30 -9.78 5.84
CA LEU A 46 2.50 -10.32 4.49
C LEU A 46 3.90 -10.92 4.33
N ARG A 47 4.93 -10.26 4.90
CA ARG A 47 6.32 -10.73 4.83
C ARG A 47 6.56 -11.99 5.65
N ASP A 48 6.05 -12.04 6.88
CA ASP A 48 6.47 -13.01 7.89
C ASP A 48 5.49 -14.17 8.05
N ASP A 49 4.23 -14.01 7.67
CA ASP A 49 3.17 -14.99 7.93
C ASP A 49 2.48 -15.47 6.64
N VAL A 50 2.29 -14.60 5.64
CA VAL A 50 1.58 -14.97 4.38
C VAL A 50 2.55 -15.51 3.32
N TYR A 51 3.50 -14.71 2.85
CA TYR A 51 4.38 -15.04 1.72
C TYR A 51 5.67 -15.84 2.02
N PRO A 52 6.04 -16.30 3.24
CA PRO A 52 7.26 -17.09 3.40
C PRO A 52 7.33 -18.36 2.54
N GLN A 53 6.18 -18.95 2.20
CA GLN A 53 6.09 -20.20 1.42
C GLN A 53 5.87 -19.97 -0.09
N ASN A 54 5.58 -18.75 -0.52
CA ASN A 54 5.41 -18.41 -1.93
C ASN A 54 6.01 -17.03 -2.23
N GLN A 55 7.32 -16.95 -2.40
CA GLN A 55 8.03 -15.69 -2.59
C GLN A 55 8.19 -15.33 -4.05
N SER A 56 7.10 -14.97 -4.72
CA SER A 56 7.13 -14.49 -6.11
C SER A 56 6.41 -13.16 -6.29
N THR A 57 6.94 -12.28 -7.14
CA THR A 57 6.33 -10.95 -7.41
C THR A 57 5.14 -11.04 -8.37
N ILE A 58 4.10 -10.24 -8.13
CA ILE A 58 2.82 -10.33 -8.86
C ILE A 58 2.96 -10.08 -10.37
N TYR A 59 3.65 -9.04 -10.81
CA TYR A 59 3.66 -8.71 -12.25
C TYR A 59 4.63 -9.56 -13.08
N CYS A 60 5.75 -9.96 -12.49
CA CYS A 60 6.88 -10.50 -13.25
C CYS A 60 7.28 -11.92 -12.80
N ASN A 61 6.56 -12.49 -11.83
CA ASN A 61 6.87 -13.79 -11.23
C ASN A 61 8.35 -13.94 -10.84
N CYS A 62 8.96 -12.85 -10.33
CA CYS A 62 10.35 -12.88 -9.90
C CYS A 62 10.43 -13.51 -8.50
N PRO A 63 11.16 -14.62 -8.34
CA PRO A 63 11.47 -15.16 -7.03
C PRO A 63 12.15 -14.07 -6.20
N TYR A 64 11.86 -13.98 -4.91
CA TYR A 64 12.54 -13.04 -4.03
C TYR A 64 12.91 -13.66 -2.70
N ASN A 65 13.91 -13.09 -2.04
CA ASN A 65 14.39 -13.59 -0.75
C ASN A 65 14.26 -12.53 0.33
N LYS A 66 13.99 -12.97 1.55
CA LYS A 66 14.11 -12.14 2.75
C LYS A 66 15.57 -12.11 3.20
N VAL A 67 16.25 -10.99 2.94
CA VAL A 67 17.67 -10.80 3.22
C VAL A 67 17.83 -9.94 4.46
N GLU A 68 18.63 -10.39 5.42
CA GLU A 68 19.02 -9.56 6.56
C GLU A 68 19.89 -8.41 6.07
N VAL A 69 19.48 -7.17 6.36
CA VAL A 69 20.26 -5.98 6.02
C VAL A 69 21.53 -6.04 6.87
N LYS A 70 22.69 -6.16 6.22
CA LYS A 70 23.98 -6.10 6.90
C LYS A 70 24.15 -4.70 7.48
N ARG A 71 24.35 -4.64 8.79
CA ARG A 71 24.55 -3.40 9.55
C ARG A 71 25.95 -3.40 10.10
N ASP A 72 26.60 -2.25 10.02
CA ASP A 72 27.92 -2.03 10.58
C ASP A 72 27.87 -0.80 11.48
N TYR A 73 28.32 -0.94 12.73
CA TYR A 73 28.19 0.09 13.74
C TYR A 73 28.94 1.36 13.34
N GLU A 74 30.20 1.22 12.90
CA GLU A 74 31.03 2.37 12.54
C GLU A 74 30.52 3.04 11.26
N SER A 75 30.10 2.28 10.26
CA SER A 75 29.51 2.83 9.03
C SER A 75 28.20 3.57 9.31
N GLU A 76 27.30 3.00 10.13
CA GLU A 76 26.04 3.67 10.49
C GLU A 76 26.28 4.91 11.36
N LYS A 77 27.21 4.83 12.30
CA LYS A 77 27.63 5.97 13.13
C LYS A 77 28.22 7.07 12.27
N GLN A 78 29.11 6.73 11.34
CA GLN A 78 29.73 7.68 10.42
C GLN A 78 28.68 8.32 9.51
N ALA A 79 27.75 7.54 8.94
CA ALA A 79 26.64 8.09 8.16
C ALA A 79 25.71 8.99 9.00
N ALA A 80 25.48 8.64 10.27
CA ALA A 80 24.71 9.47 11.20
C ALA A 80 25.44 10.76 11.56
N ILE A 81 26.78 10.71 11.72
CA ILE A 81 27.63 11.89 11.88
C ILE A 81 27.55 12.74 10.63
N GLU A 82 27.83 12.21 9.45
CA GLU A 82 27.77 12.95 8.19
C GLU A 82 26.39 13.61 7.99
N LYS A 83 25.32 12.88 8.29
CA LYS A 83 23.96 13.42 8.27
C LYS A 83 23.77 14.51 9.32
N HIS A 84 24.23 14.31 10.55
CA HIS A 84 24.14 15.32 11.61
C HIS A 84 24.91 16.57 11.23
N LEU A 85 26.16 16.44 10.77
CA LEU A 85 27.00 17.54 10.32
C LEU A 85 26.42 18.24 9.09
N LEU A 86 25.76 17.50 8.19
CA LEU A 86 25.00 18.09 7.08
C LEU A 86 23.88 19.01 7.57
N TYR A 87 23.21 18.65 8.67
CA TYR A 87 22.13 19.46 9.24
C TYR A 87 22.58 20.48 10.30
N ASN A 88 23.74 20.28 10.93
CA ASN A 88 24.26 21.07 12.08
C ASN A 88 25.67 21.66 11.86
N TRP A 89 26.12 21.76 10.61
CA TRP A 89 27.37 22.44 10.17
C TRP A 89 28.63 22.02 10.90
N ASP A 90 29.00 20.75 10.78
CA ASP A 90 30.22 20.20 11.37
C ASP A 90 30.32 20.36 12.92
N SER A 91 29.24 20.81 13.57
CA SER A 91 29.09 20.78 15.01
C SER A 91 28.60 19.40 15.44
N MET A 92 29.24 18.87 16.49
CA MET A 92 28.82 17.64 17.17
C MET A 92 27.93 17.95 18.39
N GLU A 93 27.59 19.22 18.62
CA GLU A 93 26.76 19.62 19.75
C GLU A 93 25.38 18.95 19.70
N GLY A 94 25.00 18.29 20.80
CA GLY A 94 23.74 17.55 20.88
C GLY A 94 23.69 16.28 20.01
N PHE A 95 24.76 15.93 19.29
CA PHE A 95 24.83 14.64 18.63
C PHE A 95 24.97 13.54 19.67
N THR A 96 24.01 12.63 19.68
CA THR A 96 24.12 11.36 20.38
C THR A 96 23.92 10.24 19.36
N PHE A 97 24.77 9.23 19.48
CA PHE A 97 24.60 7.96 18.79
C PHE A 97 24.57 6.88 19.86
N PRO A 98 23.72 5.85 19.73
CA PRO A 98 23.69 4.75 20.68
C PRO A 98 25.09 4.16 20.89
N THR A 99 25.36 3.72 22.11
CA THR A 99 26.54 2.90 22.39
C THR A 99 26.50 1.62 21.57
N TYR A 100 27.64 0.97 21.36
CA TYR A 100 27.66 -0.33 20.66
C TYR A 100 26.73 -1.35 21.31
N GLU A 101 26.68 -1.38 22.65
CA GLU A 101 25.79 -2.29 23.39
C GLU A 101 24.30 -1.99 23.09
N GLU A 102 23.87 -0.73 23.14
CA GLU A 102 22.49 -0.34 22.80
C GLU A 102 22.17 -0.59 21.32
N TRP A 103 23.10 -0.28 20.41
CA TRP A 103 22.94 -0.50 18.98
C TRP A 103 22.82 -1.99 18.65
N SER A 104 23.63 -2.83 19.29
CA SER A 104 23.64 -4.29 19.10
C SER A 104 22.34 -4.96 19.55
N LYS A 105 21.59 -4.34 20.47
CA LYS A 105 20.28 -4.79 20.96
C LYS A 105 19.12 -4.40 20.04
N GLN A 106 19.35 -3.57 19.01
CA GLN A 106 18.30 -3.15 18.10
C GLN A 106 17.78 -4.33 17.25
N PRO A 107 16.49 -4.34 16.90
CA PRO A 107 15.93 -5.43 16.10
C PRO A 107 16.61 -5.51 14.74
N LYS A 108 16.85 -6.74 14.29
CA LYS A 108 17.35 -7.02 12.94
C LYS A 108 16.40 -6.43 11.90
N ARG A 109 16.98 -5.89 10.83
CA ARG A 109 16.24 -5.34 9.70
C ARG A 109 16.35 -6.29 8.52
N TYR A 110 15.27 -6.39 7.76
CA TYR A 110 15.20 -7.24 6.58
C TYR A 110 14.74 -6.43 5.39
N THR A 111 15.31 -6.74 4.23
CA THR A 111 14.84 -6.29 2.92
C THR A 111 14.37 -7.50 2.13
N LEU A 112 13.50 -7.27 1.16
CA LEU A 112 13.05 -8.28 0.22
C LEU A 112 13.74 -8.00 -1.11
N GLU A 113 14.57 -8.93 -1.59
CA GLU A 113 15.38 -8.76 -2.79
C GLU A 113 14.90 -9.72 -3.89
N PRO A 114 14.40 -9.20 -5.03
CA PRO A 114 13.99 -10.05 -6.15
C PRO A 114 15.20 -10.55 -6.94
N ASP A 115 15.16 -11.81 -7.36
CA ASP A 115 16.07 -12.38 -8.35
C ASP A 115 15.58 -12.00 -9.75
N LEU A 116 16.01 -10.81 -10.20
CA LEU A 116 15.65 -10.26 -11.51
C LEU A 116 16.18 -11.13 -12.66
N LYS A 117 17.29 -11.85 -12.44
CA LYS A 117 17.87 -12.72 -13.47
C LYS A 117 17.03 -13.96 -13.67
N ALA A 118 16.48 -14.54 -12.60
CA ALA A 118 15.64 -15.73 -12.67
C ALA A 118 14.36 -15.50 -13.50
N CYS A 119 13.69 -14.36 -13.34
CA CYS A 119 12.52 -14.00 -14.14
C CYS A 119 12.84 -13.30 -15.48
N GLY A 120 14.12 -12.97 -15.73
CA GLY A 120 14.52 -12.22 -16.93
C GLY A 120 14.01 -10.79 -16.96
N TYR A 121 13.84 -10.16 -15.80
CA TYR A 121 13.46 -8.75 -15.68
C TYR A 121 14.65 -7.86 -16.04
N GLU A 122 14.43 -6.88 -16.92
CA GLU A 122 15.43 -5.91 -17.34
C GLU A 122 15.11 -4.52 -16.77
N PRO A 123 15.87 -4.02 -15.78
CA PRO A 123 15.60 -2.73 -15.18
C PRO A 123 15.82 -1.55 -16.12
N LYS A 124 15.03 -0.50 -15.95
CA LYS A 124 15.23 0.77 -16.65
C LYS A 124 16.22 1.67 -15.90
N GLY A 125 17.02 2.43 -16.64
CA GLY A 125 17.95 3.41 -16.06
C GLY A 125 18.92 2.81 -15.04
N SER A 126 18.95 3.36 -13.82
CA SER A 126 19.88 2.89 -12.77
C SER A 126 19.45 1.58 -12.09
N GLY A 127 18.20 1.15 -12.26
CA GLY A 127 17.65 -0.05 -11.66
C GLY A 127 17.66 -0.07 -10.12
N VAL A 128 17.89 1.06 -9.45
CA VAL A 128 18.01 1.11 -7.97
C VAL A 128 16.71 0.66 -7.29
N ARG A 129 15.56 1.00 -7.89
CA ARG A 129 14.25 0.61 -7.36
C ARG A 129 13.91 -0.85 -7.64
N ALA A 130 14.46 -1.44 -8.71
CA ALA A 130 14.25 -2.84 -9.07
C ALA A 130 14.92 -3.82 -8.09
N ARG A 131 15.92 -3.37 -7.31
CA ARG A 131 16.67 -4.20 -6.35
C ARG A 131 15.88 -4.58 -5.08
N ARG A 132 14.64 -4.13 -4.94
CA ARG A 132 13.82 -4.44 -3.78
C ARG A 132 12.38 -4.76 -4.18
N VAL A 133 11.72 -5.55 -3.36
CA VAL A 133 10.27 -5.74 -3.43
C VAL A 133 9.58 -4.61 -2.68
N GLU A 134 8.51 -4.10 -3.27
CA GLU A 134 7.57 -3.18 -2.63
C GLU A 134 6.19 -3.82 -2.60
N TRP A 135 5.41 -3.54 -1.57
CA TRP A 135 4.03 -4.02 -1.48
C TRP A 135 3.13 -3.13 -2.34
N GLU A 136 2.61 -3.71 -3.40
CA GLU A 136 1.71 -3.12 -4.37
C GLU A 136 0.27 -3.16 -3.86
N HIS A 137 -0.42 -2.03 -4.00
CA HIS A 137 -1.86 -1.92 -3.81
C HIS A 137 -2.54 -2.24 -5.13
N ALA A 138 -3.06 -3.46 -5.32
CA ALA A 138 -3.72 -3.87 -6.56
C ALA A 138 -4.81 -2.87 -6.99
N PHE A 139 -5.64 -2.40 -6.06
CA PHE A 139 -6.42 -1.18 -6.20
C PHE A 139 -5.69 -0.02 -5.50
N PRO A 140 -5.23 1.03 -6.20
CA PRO A 140 -4.31 2.01 -5.63
C PRO A 140 -4.87 2.73 -4.40
N ALA A 141 -4.05 2.91 -3.38
CA ALA A 141 -4.41 3.68 -2.19
C ALA A 141 -4.86 5.12 -2.50
N SER A 142 -4.41 5.69 -3.63
CA SER A 142 -4.88 6.99 -4.08
C SER A 142 -6.37 7.02 -4.43
N HIS A 143 -6.92 5.93 -4.98
CA HIS A 143 -8.33 5.84 -5.32
C HIS A 143 -9.19 5.63 -4.08
N LEU A 144 -8.71 4.83 -3.11
CA LEU A 144 -9.38 4.65 -1.80
C LEU A 144 -9.47 5.98 -1.03
N GLY A 145 -8.44 6.82 -1.17
CA GLY A 145 -8.34 8.07 -0.44
C GLY A 145 -9.13 9.24 -1.02
N GLN A 146 -9.55 9.18 -2.30
CA GLN A 146 -10.18 10.32 -2.98
C GLN A 146 -11.48 10.81 -2.34
N LYS A 147 -12.21 9.92 -1.64
CA LYS A 147 -13.45 10.30 -0.93
C LYS A 147 -13.22 10.78 0.51
N ILE A 148 -11.96 10.83 0.96
CA ILE A 148 -11.60 11.30 2.30
C ILE A 148 -11.27 12.79 2.24
N SER A 149 -11.98 13.64 3.00
CA SER A 149 -11.74 15.10 3.03
C SER A 149 -10.27 15.44 3.33
N ALA A 150 -9.65 14.73 4.27
CA ALA A 150 -8.24 14.87 4.62
C ALA A 150 -7.27 14.65 3.44
N TRP A 151 -7.70 13.96 2.39
CA TRP A 151 -6.92 13.78 1.17
C TRP A 151 -6.86 15.06 0.33
N HIS A 152 -7.96 15.81 0.22
CA HIS A 152 -8.10 16.96 -0.68
C HIS A 152 -8.02 18.31 0.01
N GLU A 153 -8.63 18.39 1.19
CA GLU A 153 -8.79 19.60 2.01
C GLU A 153 -7.75 19.64 3.14
N GLY A 154 -7.29 18.48 3.59
CA GLY A 154 -6.42 18.36 4.77
C GLY A 154 -7.24 18.27 6.05
N HIS A 155 -6.58 18.49 7.19
CA HIS A 155 -7.21 18.47 8.51
C HIS A 155 -6.39 19.35 9.45
N ASP A 156 -7.02 19.97 10.44
CA ASP A 156 -6.34 20.79 11.46
C ASP A 156 -5.20 20.08 12.20
N SER A 157 -5.24 18.75 12.29
CA SER A 157 -4.17 17.95 12.91
C SER A 157 -3.04 17.63 11.93
N CYS A 158 -3.23 17.85 10.63
CA CYS A 158 -2.24 17.65 9.58
C CYS A 158 -1.47 18.94 9.30
N VAL A 159 -0.78 19.42 10.33
CA VAL A 159 0.08 20.60 10.25
C VAL A 159 1.49 20.19 10.66
N THR A 160 2.51 20.60 9.89
CA THR A 160 3.91 20.38 10.28
C THR A 160 4.24 21.21 11.51
N SER A 161 5.12 20.71 12.37
CA SER A 161 5.60 21.51 13.50
C SER A 161 6.44 22.70 13.03
N TYR A 162 6.40 23.78 13.80
CA TYR A 162 7.37 24.86 13.69
C TYR A 162 8.79 24.28 13.88
N ARG A 163 9.72 24.67 13.02
CA ARG A 163 11.13 24.34 13.21
C ARG A 163 12.01 25.47 12.72
N GLU A 164 13.01 25.81 13.53
CA GLU A 164 14.12 26.63 13.09
C GLU A 164 15.26 25.69 12.70
N VAL A 165 15.66 25.79 11.44
CA VAL A 165 16.82 25.05 10.94
C VAL A 165 17.76 26.12 10.45
N ARG A 166 18.94 26.25 11.07
CA ARG A 166 19.97 27.09 10.45
C ARG A 166 20.36 26.43 9.10
N VAL A 167 20.85 27.20 8.15
CA VAL A 167 21.18 26.76 6.79
C VAL A 167 22.45 27.49 6.44
N CYS A 168 23.47 26.76 6.01
CA CYS A 168 24.72 27.35 5.57
C CYS A 168 24.96 27.03 4.11
N GLU A 169 25.41 28.03 3.38
CA GLU A 169 25.74 27.94 1.96
C GLU A 169 27.22 28.30 1.78
N ARG A 170 27.91 27.56 0.91
CA ARG A 170 29.29 27.88 0.55
C ARG A 170 29.24 28.90 -0.60
N LEU A 171 29.72 30.11 -0.32
CA LEU A 171 29.80 31.17 -1.31
C LEU A 171 30.89 30.87 -2.35
N SER A 172 30.78 31.49 -3.53
CA SER A 172 31.78 31.39 -4.60
C SER A 172 33.19 31.82 -4.16
N SER A 173 33.29 32.67 -3.13
CA SER A 173 34.55 33.07 -2.50
C SER A 173 35.19 31.99 -1.61
N GLY A 174 34.53 30.85 -1.41
CA GLY A 174 34.94 29.80 -0.47
C GLY A 174 34.51 30.05 0.98
N LYS A 175 33.99 31.24 1.30
CA LYS A 175 33.43 31.58 2.62
C LYS A 175 32.12 30.81 2.85
N ILE A 176 31.93 30.28 4.05
CA ILE A 176 30.66 29.70 4.49
C ILE A 176 29.84 30.80 5.16
N GLU A 177 28.62 31.02 4.70
CA GLU A 177 27.66 31.92 5.31
C GLU A 177 26.46 31.13 5.82
N CYS A 178 26.00 31.45 7.03
CA CYS A 178 24.93 30.75 7.70
C CYS A 178 23.80 31.69 8.07
N SER A 179 22.56 31.25 7.90
CA SER A 179 21.36 31.97 8.31
C SER A 179 20.38 31.03 9.01
N THR A 180 19.51 31.55 9.86
CA THR A 180 18.42 30.74 10.42
C THR A 180 17.25 30.72 9.43
N LYS A 181 16.89 29.54 8.94
CA LYS A 181 15.69 29.33 8.13
C LYS A 181 14.56 28.86 9.03
N VAL A 182 13.58 29.73 9.20
CA VAL A 182 12.35 29.43 9.92
C VAL A 182 11.41 28.66 8.99
N TYR A 183 10.95 27.50 9.43
CA TYR A 183 9.89 26.74 8.77
C TYR A 183 8.63 26.86 9.62
N GLU A 184 7.76 27.76 9.20
CA GLU A 184 6.45 27.92 9.79
C GLU A 184 5.60 26.65 9.65
N PRO A 185 4.66 26.40 10.58
CA PRO A 185 3.69 25.33 10.46
C PRO A 185 2.94 25.41 9.12
N LYS A 186 2.97 24.32 8.36
CA LYS A 186 2.28 24.21 7.07
C LYS A 186 1.31 23.05 7.10
N ALA A 187 0.08 23.32 6.71
CA ALA A 187 -0.91 22.29 6.49
C ALA A 187 -0.44 21.35 5.36
N TYR A 188 -0.68 20.05 5.53
CA TYR A 188 -0.45 19.04 4.51
C TYR A 188 -1.69 18.16 4.32
N LYS A 189 -1.81 17.59 3.12
CA LYS A 189 -2.94 16.78 2.68
C LYS A 189 -2.49 15.52 1.95
N GLY A 190 -3.42 14.78 1.37
CA GLY A 190 -3.17 13.53 0.65
C GLY A 190 -2.97 12.34 1.59
N ARG A 191 -2.30 11.29 1.10
CA ARG A 191 -2.17 10.00 1.80
C ARG A 191 -1.69 10.13 3.24
N SER A 192 -0.60 10.87 3.48
CA SER A 192 -0.08 11.03 4.85
C SER A 192 -1.09 11.67 5.80
N CYS A 193 -1.92 12.60 5.33
CA CYS A 193 -2.95 13.19 6.17
C CYS A 193 -4.11 12.19 6.39
N ALA A 194 -4.58 11.56 5.31
CA ALA A 194 -5.64 10.54 5.39
C ALA A 194 -5.28 9.37 6.32
N SER A 195 -4.07 8.79 6.21
CA SER A 195 -3.57 7.75 7.12
C SER A 195 -3.52 8.22 8.57
N LYS A 196 -3.18 9.50 8.81
CA LYS A 196 -3.11 10.05 10.16
C LYS A 196 -4.49 10.17 10.80
N VAL A 197 -5.47 10.70 10.09
CA VAL A 197 -6.73 11.16 10.69
C VAL A 197 -7.92 10.24 10.45
N SER A 198 -7.91 9.41 9.41
CA SER A 198 -9.05 8.56 9.05
C SER A 198 -8.78 7.08 9.41
N PRO A 199 -9.47 6.54 10.44
CA PRO A 199 -9.42 5.10 10.74
C PRO A 199 -9.91 4.23 9.59
N GLN A 200 -10.92 4.70 8.86
CA GLN A 200 -11.48 4.00 7.70
C GLN A 200 -10.46 3.89 6.57
N PHE A 201 -9.74 4.99 6.26
CA PHE A 201 -8.66 4.94 5.29
C PHE A 201 -7.54 4.01 5.73
N ARG A 202 -7.17 4.01 7.02
CA ARG A 202 -6.17 3.08 7.56
C ARG A 202 -6.57 1.62 7.37
N ARG A 203 -7.85 1.27 7.62
CA ARG A 203 -8.36 -0.09 7.39
C ARG A 203 -8.23 -0.48 5.92
N MET A 204 -8.71 0.35 4.99
CA MET A 204 -8.64 0.05 3.56
C MET A 204 -7.19 -0.02 3.04
N GLU A 205 -6.29 0.87 3.46
CA GLU A 205 -4.91 0.87 2.98
C GLU A 205 -4.07 -0.29 3.56
N SER A 206 -4.51 -0.89 4.67
CA SER A 206 -3.84 -2.02 5.31
C SER A 206 -4.55 -3.35 5.09
N ASP A 207 -5.56 -3.38 4.21
CA ASP A 207 -6.22 -4.62 3.82
C ASP A 207 -5.25 -5.51 3.04
N LEU A 208 -4.97 -6.67 3.61
CA LEU A 208 -4.04 -7.67 3.10
C LEU A 208 -4.50 -8.25 1.76
N HIS A 209 -5.81 -8.35 1.52
CA HIS A 209 -6.34 -8.85 0.24
C HIS A 209 -5.97 -7.93 -0.93
N ASN A 210 -5.69 -6.65 -0.66
CA ASN A 210 -5.27 -5.66 -1.66
C ASN A 210 -3.75 -5.54 -1.83
N LEU A 211 -2.95 -6.34 -1.09
CA LEU A 211 -1.50 -6.16 -1.03
C LEU A 211 -0.71 -7.35 -1.60
N TYR A 212 0.16 -7.04 -2.56
CA TYR A 212 0.95 -8.03 -3.30
C TYR A 212 2.43 -7.64 -3.39
N PRO A 213 3.37 -8.59 -3.37
CA PRO A 213 4.78 -8.28 -3.57
C PRO A 213 5.02 -7.90 -5.04
N SER A 214 5.70 -6.79 -5.30
CA SER A 214 6.03 -6.35 -6.66
C SER A 214 7.49 -5.91 -6.75
N VAL A 215 8.12 -6.07 -7.91
CA VAL A 215 9.42 -5.44 -8.16
C VAL A 215 9.24 -3.93 -8.00
N GLY A 216 10.03 -3.30 -7.14
CA GLY A 216 9.78 -1.91 -6.75
C GLY A 216 9.75 -0.93 -7.92
N GLU A 217 10.54 -1.19 -8.96
CA GLU A 217 10.51 -0.38 -10.19
C GLU A 217 9.19 -0.54 -10.96
N ALA A 218 8.72 -1.76 -11.18
CA ALA A 218 7.42 -2.04 -11.81
C ALA A 218 6.26 -1.40 -11.02
N ASN A 219 6.24 -1.57 -9.70
CA ASN A 219 5.32 -0.88 -8.78
C ASN A 219 5.37 0.66 -8.99
N GLY A 220 6.57 1.19 -9.16
CA GLY A 220 6.80 2.61 -9.40
C GLY A 220 6.23 3.13 -10.70
N TYR A 221 6.46 2.41 -11.79
CA TYR A 221 5.90 2.77 -13.09
C TYR A 221 4.39 2.57 -13.13
N ARG A 222 3.87 1.52 -12.49
CA ARG A 222 2.43 1.29 -12.36
C ARG A 222 1.76 2.49 -11.72
N SER A 223 2.33 3.04 -10.64
CA SER A 223 1.81 4.21 -9.95
C SER A 223 0.34 4.01 -9.53
N ASN A 224 -0.58 4.80 -10.07
CA ASN A 224 -2.02 4.70 -9.91
C ASN A 224 -2.72 4.49 -11.25
N LEU A 225 -2.03 3.97 -12.26
CA LEU A 225 -2.63 3.73 -13.57
C LEU A 225 -3.71 2.64 -13.47
N PRO A 226 -4.85 2.80 -14.16
CA PRO A 226 -5.83 1.73 -14.28
C PRO A 226 -5.23 0.56 -15.04
N TYR A 227 -5.69 -0.66 -14.71
CA TYR A 227 -5.37 -1.82 -15.52
C TYR A 227 -6.14 -1.81 -16.83
N GLY A 228 -5.56 -2.40 -17.86
CA GLY A 228 -6.18 -2.57 -19.18
C GLY A 228 -5.23 -3.25 -20.15
N ILE A 229 -5.66 -3.40 -21.40
CA ILE A 229 -4.87 -4.03 -22.46
C ILE A 229 -4.06 -2.96 -23.20
N VAL A 230 -2.76 -3.21 -23.38
CA VAL A 230 -1.77 -2.40 -24.08
C VAL A 230 -1.45 -3.05 -25.43
N PRO A 231 -1.88 -2.46 -26.55
CA PRO A 231 -1.58 -3.00 -27.87
C PRO A 231 -0.07 -2.99 -28.18
N GLY A 232 0.40 -4.05 -28.82
CA GLY A 232 1.73 -4.11 -29.44
C GLY A 232 2.85 -4.62 -28.53
N GLU A 233 2.57 -4.94 -27.27
CA GLU A 233 3.49 -5.70 -26.40
C GLU A 233 4.91 -5.11 -26.37
N PRO A 234 5.10 -3.84 -25.96
CA PRO A 234 6.41 -3.19 -26.01
C PRO A 234 7.50 -3.86 -25.15
N ARG A 235 7.12 -4.75 -24.20
CA ARG A 235 7.99 -5.57 -23.33
C ARG A 235 9.16 -4.78 -22.73
N GLU A 236 8.85 -3.63 -22.13
CA GLU A 236 9.87 -2.68 -21.69
C GLU A 236 10.68 -3.12 -20.45
N PHE A 237 10.32 -4.24 -19.83
CA PHE A 237 11.00 -4.84 -18.68
C PHE A 237 11.62 -6.21 -19.00
N GLY A 238 12.01 -6.43 -20.25
CA GLY A 238 12.67 -7.67 -20.69
C GLY A 238 11.67 -8.80 -20.88
N LYS A 239 11.88 -9.94 -20.23
CA LYS A 239 10.97 -11.10 -20.29
C LYS A 239 9.71 -10.96 -19.44
N CYS A 240 9.67 -9.96 -18.55
CA CYS A 240 8.47 -9.69 -17.78
C CYS A 240 7.35 -9.19 -18.71
N ASP A 241 6.21 -9.88 -18.63
CA ASP A 241 4.95 -9.57 -19.32
C ASP A 241 4.16 -8.54 -18.52
N PHE A 242 4.70 -7.33 -18.47
CA PHE A 242 4.11 -6.20 -17.78
C PHE A 242 4.38 -4.94 -18.60
N GLU A 243 3.32 -4.35 -19.12
CA GLU A 243 3.42 -3.27 -20.09
C GLU A 243 2.77 -2.01 -19.52
N ILE A 244 3.39 -0.87 -19.81
CA ILE A 244 2.81 0.43 -19.48
C ILE A 244 2.84 1.29 -20.71
N ALA A 245 1.66 1.61 -21.24
CA ALA A 245 1.52 2.50 -22.38
C ALA A 245 0.21 3.27 -22.29
N ASN A 246 0.21 4.49 -22.83
CA ASN A 246 -1.00 5.32 -22.98
C ASN A 246 -1.79 5.52 -21.67
N GLY A 247 -1.11 5.56 -20.52
CA GLY A 247 -1.73 5.75 -19.20
C GLY A 247 -2.46 4.51 -18.66
N VAL A 248 -2.13 3.33 -19.16
CA VAL A 248 -2.68 2.04 -18.73
C VAL A 248 -1.52 1.10 -18.38
N ALA A 249 -1.72 0.25 -17.38
CA ALA A 249 -0.83 -0.87 -17.07
C ALA A 249 -1.49 -2.19 -17.47
N GLU A 250 -0.81 -3.01 -18.27
CA GLU A 250 -1.24 -4.37 -18.58
C GLU A 250 -0.44 -5.35 -17.72
N PRO A 251 -1.11 -6.14 -16.86
CA PRO A 251 -0.48 -7.26 -16.18
C PRO A 251 -0.45 -8.51 -17.07
N THR A 252 0.52 -9.39 -16.78
CA THR A 252 0.59 -10.73 -17.36
C THR A 252 -0.73 -11.47 -17.19
N GLU A 253 -1.07 -12.34 -18.15
CA GLU A 253 -2.31 -13.12 -18.15
C GLU A 253 -2.52 -13.94 -16.88
N ALA A 254 -1.43 -14.46 -16.30
CA ALA A 254 -1.43 -15.38 -15.18
C ALA A 254 -1.72 -14.75 -13.80
N VAL A 255 -2.00 -13.43 -13.74
CA VAL A 255 -2.38 -12.75 -12.48
C VAL A 255 -3.65 -11.92 -12.62
N ARG A 256 -4.32 -12.01 -13.77
CA ARG A 256 -5.49 -11.20 -14.11
C ARG A 256 -6.68 -11.59 -13.25
N GLY A 257 -6.79 -12.87 -12.90
CA GLY A 257 -7.82 -13.43 -12.03
C GLY A 257 -7.72 -12.89 -10.60
N GLU A 258 -6.53 -12.95 -10.00
CA GLU A 258 -6.25 -12.42 -8.66
C GLU A 258 -6.60 -10.93 -8.57
N LEU A 259 -6.19 -10.16 -9.58
CA LEU A 259 -6.51 -8.74 -9.67
C LEU A 259 -8.02 -8.52 -9.79
N ALA A 260 -8.73 -9.30 -10.60
CA ALA A 260 -10.18 -9.21 -10.74
C ALA A 260 -10.92 -9.52 -9.44
N ARG A 261 -10.61 -10.65 -8.78
CA ARG A 261 -11.22 -11.04 -7.51
C ARG A 261 -10.87 -10.08 -6.38
N THR A 262 -9.69 -9.44 -6.42
CA THR A 262 -9.34 -8.35 -5.49
C THR A 262 -10.23 -7.13 -5.69
N TYR A 263 -10.48 -6.73 -6.95
CA TYR A 263 -11.37 -5.59 -7.24
C TYR A 263 -12.82 -5.89 -6.81
N PHE A 264 -13.32 -7.09 -7.11
CA PHE A 264 -14.66 -7.51 -6.68
C PHE A 264 -14.81 -7.47 -5.17
N TYR A 265 -13.82 -8.02 -4.44
CA TYR A 265 -13.75 -7.93 -2.99
C TYR A 265 -13.80 -6.51 -2.49
N LEU A 266 -12.95 -5.62 -3.00
CA LEU A 266 -12.89 -4.24 -2.52
C LEU A 266 -14.17 -3.45 -2.80
N GLN A 267 -14.82 -3.68 -3.95
CA GLN A 267 -16.13 -3.09 -4.21
C GLN A 267 -17.20 -3.62 -3.24
N ASN A 268 -17.17 -4.91 -2.92
CA ASN A 268 -18.09 -5.53 -1.97
C ASN A 268 -17.85 -5.06 -0.52
N SER A 269 -16.59 -4.96 -0.11
CA SER A 269 -16.21 -4.64 1.27
C SER A 269 -16.21 -3.13 1.55
N TYR A 270 -15.97 -2.30 0.53
CA TYR A 270 -15.91 -0.86 0.66
C TYR A 270 -16.76 -0.15 -0.41
N PRO A 271 -18.08 -0.43 -0.50
CA PRO A 271 -18.93 0.06 -1.59
C PRO A 271 -19.03 1.58 -1.66
N SER A 272 -18.91 2.26 -0.51
CA SER A 272 -18.90 3.72 -0.45
C SER A 272 -17.59 4.32 -0.98
N PHE A 273 -16.50 3.55 -1.05
CA PHE A 273 -15.18 3.99 -1.52
C PHE A 273 -14.85 3.51 -2.91
N VAL A 274 -15.19 2.27 -3.22
CA VAL A 274 -14.81 1.58 -4.44
C VAL A 274 -16.02 1.42 -5.34
N THR A 275 -15.90 1.96 -6.54
CA THR A 275 -16.91 1.83 -7.58
C THR A 275 -16.20 1.43 -8.87
N ILE A 276 -16.55 0.28 -9.41
CA ILE A 276 -15.97 -0.25 -10.65
C ILE A 276 -16.86 0.18 -11.81
N GLU A 277 -16.26 0.92 -12.75
CA GLU A 277 -16.93 1.36 -13.97
C GLU A 277 -17.41 0.17 -14.83
N PRO A 278 -18.53 0.27 -15.56
CA PRO A 278 -19.09 -0.85 -16.32
C PRO A 278 -18.13 -1.50 -17.33
N SER A 279 -17.28 -0.70 -18.00
CA SER A 279 -16.26 -1.21 -18.92
C SER A 279 -15.19 -2.03 -18.20
N MET A 280 -14.68 -1.52 -17.08
CA MET A 280 -13.73 -2.20 -16.20
C MET A 280 -14.35 -3.48 -15.64
N MET A 281 -15.59 -3.42 -15.14
CA MET A 281 -16.33 -4.59 -14.63
C MET A 281 -16.44 -5.70 -15.68
N LYS A 282 -16.72 -5.35 -16.94
CA LYS A 282 -16.77 -6.32 -18.04
C LYS A 282 -15.41 -6.98 -18.28
N MET A 283 -14.33 -6.19 -18.26
CA MET A 283 -12.96 -6.70 -18.43
C MET A 283 -12.55 -7.60 -17.27
N LEU A 284 -12.76 -7.17 -16.03
CA LEU A 284 -12.45 -7.95 -14.83
C LEU A 284 -13.19 -9.29 -14.81
N ARG A 285 -14.47 -9.33 -15.21
CA ARG A 285 -15.19 -10.60 -15.34
C ARG A 285 -14.60 -11.51 -16.43
N SER A 286 -14.10 -10.92 -17.51
CA SER A 286 -13.40 -11.70 -18.53
C SER A 286 -12.10 -12.28 -17.98
N TRP A 287 -11.36 -11.49 -17.19
CA TRP A 287 -10.11 -11.88 -16.55
C TRP A 287 -10.31 -12.97 -15.51
N ASP A 288 -11.27 -12.81 -14.61
CA ASP A 288 -11.64 -13.82 -13.61
C ASP A 288 -12.03 -15.17 -14.25
N ASN A 289 -12.73 -15.14 -15.39
CA ASN A 289 -13.08 -16.35 -16.13
C ASN A 289 -11.90 -16.99 -16.88
N SER A 290 -10.97 -16.17 -17.39
CA SER A 290 -9.82 -16.68 -18.16
C SER A 290 -8.69 -17.19 -17.29
N ASP A 291 -8.62 -16.71 -16.05
CA ASP A 291 -7.56 -16.97 -15.09
C ASP A 291 -8.17 -17.47 -13.75
N PRO A 292 -8.51 -18.78 -13.70
CA PRO A 292 -9.14 -19.38 -12.52
C PRO A 292 -8.16 -19.42 -11.35
N VAL A 293 -8.72 -19.49 -10.13
CA VAL A 293 -7.92 -19.60 -8.90
C VAL A 293 -6.97 -20.80 -8.93
N ASP A 294 -5.81 -20.63 -8.30
CA ASP A 294 -4.85 -21.71 -8.04
C ASP A 294 -4.76 -22.05 -6.55
N GLU A 295 -3.99 -23.10 -6.22
CA GLU A 295 -3.80 -23.54 -4.83
C GLU A 295 -3.21 -22.45 -3.94
N TRP A 296 -2.32 -21.62 -4.50
CA TRP A 296 -1.66 -20.57 -3.75
C TRP A 296 -2.63 -19.43 -3.40
N GLU A 297 -3.44 -18.96 -4.33
CA GLU A 297 -4.42 -17.91 -4.09
C GLU A 297 -5.44 -18.35 -3.04
N CYS A 298 -5.91 -19.58 -3.15
CA CYS A 298 -6.78 -20.23 -2.17
C CYS A 298 -6.14 -20.27 -0.78
N LYS A 299 -4.88 -20.72 -0.67
CA LYS A 299 -4.13 -20.77 0.59
C LYS A 299 -3.86 -19.38 1.16
N ARG A 300 -3.47 -18.42 0.31
CA ARG A 300 -3.25 -17.01 0.66
C ARG A 300 -4.52 -16.42 1.28
N ASN A 301 -5.69 -16.72 0.71
CA ASN A 301 -6.97 -16.25 1.24
C ASN A 301 -7.22 -16.75 2.68
N GLN A 302 -6.94 -18.02 2.95
CA GLN A 302 -7.08 -18.59 4.30
C GLN A 302 -6.06 -18.00 5.28
N LEU A 303 -4.80 -17.84 4.88
CA LEU A 303 -3.78 -17.19 5.72
C LEU A 303 -4.16 -15.73 6.04
N ILE A 304 -4.72 -15.01 5.09
CA ILE A 304 -5.20 -13.64 5.34
C ILE A 304 -6.41 -13.67 6.28
N LYS A 305 -7.36 -14.59 6.10
CA LYS A 305 -8.53 -14.72 6.98
C LYS A 305 -8.13 -14.90 8.45
N THR A 306 -7.13 -15.73 8.74
CA THR A 306 -6.68 -15.97 10.12
C THR A 306 -6.04 -14.74 10.76
N ILE A 307 -5.38 -13.88 9.96
CA ILE A 307 -4.68 -12.69 10.43
C ILE A 307 -5.61 -11.46 10.49
N GLN A 308 -6.40 -11.26 9.43
CA GLN A 308 -7.21 -10.07 9.21
C GLN A 308 -8.62 -10.19 9.80
N GLY A 309 -9.14 -11.41 9.95
CA GLY A 309 -10.49 -11.71 10.46
C GLY A 309 -11.48 -12.11 9.36
N ASN A 310 -11.31 -11.61 8.13
CA ASN A 310 -12.23 -11.84 7.02
C ASN A 310 -11.53 -12.45 5.78
N SER A 311 -12.26 -13.28 5.04
CA SER A 311 -11.80 -13.82 3.75
C SER A 311 -12.28 -12.97 2.57
N ASN A 312 -11.65 -13.15 1.41
CA ASN A 312 -12.21 -12.72 0.15
C ASN A 312 -13.24 -13.77 -0.31
N PRO A 313 -14.56 -13.45 -0.32
CA PRO A 313 -15.59 -14.42 -0.66
C PRO A 313 -15.56 -14.83 -2.13
N PHE A 314 -15.03 -13.98 -3.02
CA PHE A 314 -14.89 -14.30 -4.45
C PHE A 314 -13.79 -15.35 -4.67
N VAL A 315 -12.73 -15.32 -3.85
CA VAL A 315 -11.71 -16.37 -3.87
C VAL A 315 -12.26 -17.63 -3.22
N ASP A 316 -12.93 -17.54 -2.06
CA ASP A 316 -13.55 -18.72 -1.41
C ASP A 316 -14.52 -19.45 -2.36
N GLU A 317 -15.42 -18.73 -3.02
CA GLU A 317 -16.36 -19.28 -3.99
C GLU A 317 -15.64 -19.94 -5.16
N ALA A 318 -14.63 -19.27 -5.74
CA ALA A 318 -13.87 -19.82 -6.85
C ALA A 318 -13.07 -21.08 -6.44
N CYS A 319 -12.49 -21.12 -5.24
CA CYS A 319 -11.77 -22.29 -4.72
C CYS A 319 -12.70 -23.49 -4.50
N MET A 320 -13.92 -23.26 -3.99
CA MET A 320 -14.95 -24.30 -3.87
C MET A 320 -15.38 -24.82 -5.24
N ASN A 321 -15.62 -23.92 -6.20
CA ASN A 321 -16.02 -24.29 -7.57
C ASN A 321 -14.90 -25.06 -8.32
N ALA A 322 -13.64 -24.72 -8.05
CA ALA A 322 -12.48 -25.42 -8.60
C ALA A 322 -12.19 -26.77 -7.92
N GLY A 323 -12.86 -27.08 -6.79
CA GLY A 323 -12.61 -28.28 -6.01
C GLY A 323 -11.26 -28.30 -5.28
N ILE A 324 -10.64 -27.13 -5.07
CA ILE A 324 -9.37 -26.97 -4.34
C ILE A 324 -9.61 -27.13 -2.83
N PHE A 325 -10.79 -26.73 -2.35
CA PHE A 325 -11.22 -26.95 -0.96
C PHE A 325 -12.46 -27.84 -0.89
N SER A 326 -12.49 -28.77 0.07
CA SER A 326 -13.68 -29.53 0.47
C SER A 326 -14.57 -28.69 1.41
N SER A 327 -15.88 -28.93 1.39
CA SER A 327 -16.88 -28.34 2.30
C SER A 327 -16.61 -28.60 3.79
N ASP A 328 -15.68 -29.51 4.10
CA ASP A 328 -15.50 -30.04 5.45
C ASP A 328 -14.38 -29.33 6.24
N GLY A 329 -13.75 -28.30 5.68
CA GLY A 329 -12.87 -27.37 6.40
C GLY A 329 -11.62 -28.01 7.02
N GLN A 330 -11.28 -29.23 6.63
CA GLN A 330 -10.03 -29.90 6.97
C GLN A 330 -9.25 -30.08 5.69
N ASP A 331 -8.29 -29.19 5.46
CA ASP A 331 -6.99 -29.48 4.84
C ASP A 331 -6.13 -28.20 4.87
N LEU A 332 -5.35 -28.08 5.94
CA LEU A 332 -4.01 -27.47 5.98
C LEU A 332 -3.19 -28.15 7.09
#